data_AF-A0A386B0V8-F1
#
_entry.id   AF-A0A386B0V8-F1
#
_cell.length_a   1.000
_cell.length_b   1.000
_cell.length_c   1.000
_cell.angle_alpha   90.00
_cell.angle_beta   90.00
_cell.angle_gamma   90.00
#
_symmetry.space_group_name_H-M   'P 1'
#
loop_
_entity.id
_entity.type
_entity.pdbx_description
1 polymer ?
#
loop_
_entity_poly.entity_id
_entity_poly.type
_entity_poly.pdbx_seq_one_letter_code
_entity_poly.pdbx_strand_id
1 'polypeptide(L)' 'MEDLSIFITILVGSLLLSITIYSIYIGFGPPSITLRDPFDEHED' A
#
# COMPACT_ATOMS: atom_id res chain seq x y z
N MET A 1 8.26 10.31 29.25
CA MET A 1 8.13 11.06 27.97
C MET A 1 8.78 10.28 26.83
N GLU A 2 9.91 9.63 27.09
CA GLU A 2 10.61 8.72 26.16
C GLU A 2 9.76 7.53 25.70
N ASP A 3 9.08 6.82 26.62
CA ASP A 3 8.25 5.64 26.28
C ASP A 3 7.12 5.97 25.30
N LEU A 4 6.48 7.13 25.47
CA LEU A 4 5.42 7.60 24.59
C LEU A 4 5.96 7.92 23.20
N SER A 5 7.13 8.55 23.11
CA SER A 5 7.76 8.88 21.82
C SER A 5 8.09 7.63 21.01
N ILE A 6 8.65 6.60 21.67
CA ILE A 6 8.98 5.32 21.04
C ILE A 6 7.69 4.62 20.58
N PHE A 7 6.66 4.58 21.43
CA PHE A 7 5.37 3.99 21.07
C PHE A 7 4.75 4.65 19.83
N ILE A 8 4.70 5.98 19.81
CA ILE A 8 4.14 6.74 18.67
C ILE A 8 4.98 6.51 17.40
N THR A 9 6.31 6.46 17.52
CA THR A 9 7.20 6.21 16.38
C THR A 9 6.92 4.83 15.76
N ILE A 10 6.79 3.79 16.59
CA ILE A 10 6.48 2.43 16.13
C ILE A 10 5.07 2.35 15.55
N LEU A 11 4.09 3.03 16.17
CA LEU A 11 2.71 3.08 15.67
C LEU A 11 2.65 3.70 14.28
N VAL A 12 3.25 4.89 14.11
CA VAL A 12 3.26 5.59 12.82
C VAL A 12 4.06 4.81 11.79
N GLY A 13 5.23 4.27 12.16
CA GLY A 13 6.05 3.45 11.27
C GLY A 13 5.34 2.19 10.78
N SER A 14 4.68 1.46 11.68
CA SER A 14 3.92 0.25 11.33
C SER A 14 2.67 0.58 10.49
N LEU A 15 1.99 1.70 10.77
CA LEU A 15 0.87 2.19 9.96
C LEU A 15 1.32 2.49 8.53
N LEU A 16 2.42 3.24 8.36
CA LEU A 16 2.96 3.57 7.05
C LEU A 16 3.39 2.33 6.28
N LEU A 17 4.07 1.39 6.96
CA LEU A 17 4.47 0.12 6.36
C LEU A 17 3.24 -0.70 5.91
N SER A 18 2.20 -0.76 6.75
CA SER A 18 0.97 -1.49 6.44
C SER A 18 0.25 -0.90 5.24
N ILE A 19 0.11 0.43 5.17
CA ILE A 19 -0.50 1.11 4.03
C ILE A 19 0.31 0.85 2.77
N THR A 20 1.64 0.95 2.85
CA THR A 20 2.53 0.73 1.70
C THR A 20 2.40 -0.69 1.16
N ILE A 21 2.46 -1.71 2.04
CA ILE A 21 2.31 -3.11 1.65
C ILE A 21 0.91 -3.35 1.06
N TYR A 22 -0.13 -2.77 1.67
CA TYR A 22 -1.50 -2.91 1.18
C TYR A 22 -1.67 -2.30 -0.22
N SER A 23 -1.11 -1.12 -0.47
CA SER A 23 -1.13 -0.49 -1.79
C SER A 23 -0.42 -1.34 -2.84
N ILE A 24 0.72 -1.96 -2.51
CA ILE A 24 1.42 -2.88 -3.41
C ILE A 24 0.56 -4.12 -3.69
N TYR A 25 -0.06 -4.71 -2.66
CA TYR A 25 -0.92 -5.87 -2.81
C TYR A 25 -2.14 -5.58 -3.69
N ILE A 26 -2.77 -4.42 -3.53
CA ILE A 26 -3.92 -4.02 -4.37
C ILE A 26 -3.48 -3.71 -5.80
N GLY A 27 -2.39 -2.96 -5.98
CA GLY A 27 -1.94 -2.50 -7.29
C GLY A 27 -1.25 -3.57 -8.15
N PHE A 28 -0.60 -4.55 -7.53
CA PHE A 28 0.23 -5.54 -8.23
C PHE A 28 -0.05 -7.00 -7.82
N GLY A 29 -0.92 -7.24 -6.83
CA GLY A 29 -1.30 -8.58 -6.40
C GLY A 29 -2.54 -9.11 -7.13
N PRO A 30 -3.15 -10.21 -6.66
CA PRO A 30 -4.34 -10.80 -7.29
C PRO A 30 -5.50 -9.83 -7.56
N PRO A 31 -5.79 -8.84 -6.69
CA PRO A 31 -6.83 -7.84 -6.97
C PRO A 31 -6.57 -6.97 -8.20
N SER A 32 -5.31 -6.81 -8.63
CA SER A 32 -4.96 -5.94 -9.75
C SER A 32 -5.52 -6.42 -11.09
N ILE A 33 -5.77 -7.72 -11.23
CA ILE A 33 -6.33 -8.35 -12.44
C ILE A 33 -7.75 -7.83 -12.74
N THR A 34 -8.47 -7.38 -11.71
CA THR A 34 -9.80 -6.78 -11.88
C THR A 34 -9.76 -5.28 -12.16
N LEU A 35 -8.58 -4.66 -12.13
CA LEU A 35 -8.42 -3.25 -12.47
C LEU A 35 -8.44 -3.11 -14.00
N ARG A 36 -9.16 -2.11 -14.49
CA ARG A 36 -9.21 -1.79 -15.93
C ARG A 36 -7.80 -1.47 -16.42
N ASP A 37 -7.32 -2.21 -17.41
CA ASP A 37 -6.06 -1.91 -18.08
C ASP A 37 -6.25 -0.62 -18.92
N PRO A 38 -5.49 0.46 -18.65
CA PRO A 38 -5.60 1.70 -19.41
C PRO A 38 -5.00 1.62 -20.81
N PHE A 39 -4.31 0.52 -21.16
CA PHE A 39 -3.67 0.32 -22.46
C PHE A 39 -4.45 -0.61 -23.40
N ASP A 40 -5.48 -1.29 -22.89
CA ASP A 40 -6.34 -2.23 -23.65
C ASP A 40 -6.99 -1.56 -24.88
N GLU A 41 -7.33 -0.27 -24.77
CA GLU A 41 -7.94 0.53 -25.84
C GLU A 41 -6.92 1.00 -26.91
N HIS A 42 -5.64 0.65 -26.78
CA HIS A 42 -4.54 1.10 -27.63
C HIS A 42 -3.81 -0.03 -28.35
N GLU A 43 -4.35 -1.25 -28.31
CA GLU A 43 -3.74 -2.45 -28.94
C GLU A 43 -4.04 -2.61 -30.44
N ASP A 44 -4.68 -1.62 -31.09
CA ASP A 44 -5.04 -1.62 -32.53
C ASP A 44 -4.07 -0.82 -33.43
#